data_AF-A0A1I3QFP5-F1
#
_entry.id   AF-A0A1I3QFP5-F1
#
_cell.length_a   1.000
_cell.length_b   1.000
_cell.length_c   1.000
_cell.angle_alpha   90.00
_cell.angle_beta   90.00
_cell.angle_gamma   90.00
#
_symmetry.space_group_name_H-M   'P 1'
#
loop_
_entity.id
_entity.type
_entity.pdbx_description
1 polymer ?
#
loop_
_entity_poly.entity_id
_entity_poly.type
_entity_poly.pdbx_seq_one_letter_code
_entity_poly.pdbx_strand_id
1 'polypeptide(L)'
;MVTLGLVTHAIGGGKQDQARAAYAPLEVAAVALRVEAPQAMAALSIEPSVVPAARALGAFPFNDAFTLGCAPYELGSRVDLSRVTALPGPADAGPSKGVIDSPAVTGDAVLSGWAVVGGQAPECVLVVDGTGAVVGGGVSHLSRADTPQPGWRAVAAPGAADLTVLAVQSGGLYRLSRSGG
;
A
#
# COMPACT_ATOMS: atom_id res chain seq x y z
N MET A 1 -0.47 48.85 -29.66
CA MET A 1 -0.13 48.10 -28.44
C MET A 1 -1.19 47.01 -28.30
N VAL A 2 -0.85 45.77 -28.63
CA VAL A 2 -1.80 44.63 -28.63
C VAL A 2 -1.48 43.76 -27.43
N THR A 3 -2.40 43.70 -26.47
CA THR A 3 -2.29 42.89 -25.25
C THR A 3 -2.75 41.47 -25.58
N LEU A 4 -1.83 40.52 -25.66
CA LEU A 4 -2.13 39.09 -25.73
C LEU A 4 -2.31 38.57 -24.29
N GLY A 5 -3.56 38.43 -23.86
CA GLY A 5 -3.90 37.71 -22.65
C GLY A 5 -3.80 36.20 -22.89
N LEU A 6 -2.73 35.57 -22.39
CA LEU A 6 -2.63 34.12 -22.32
C LEU A 6 -3.57 33.59 -21.24
N VAL A 7 -4.69 33.02 -21.67
CA VAL A 7 -5.53 32.17 -20.83
C VAL A 7 -4.92 30.78 -20.86
N THR A 8 -4.04 30.46 -19.91
CA THR A 8 -3.56 29.10 -19.66
C THR A 8 -4.68 28.35 -18.91
N HIS A 9 -5.64 27.80 -19.66
CA HIS A 9 -6.70 26.97 -19.09
C HIS A 9 -6.11 25.68 -18.53
N ALA A 10 -6.37 25.44 -17.26
CA ALA A 10 -5.99 24.28 -16.49
C ALA A 10 -6.58 22.99 -17.09
N ILE A 11 -5.79 22.29 -17.91
CA ILE A 11 -6.09 20.93 -18.39
C ILE A 11 -4.82 20.08 -18.20
N GLY A 12 -4.31 20.05 -16.97
CA GLY A 12 -3.08 19.30 -16.63
C GLY A 12 -3.27 18.22 -15.57
N GLY A 13 -4.12 18.46 -14.55
CA GLY A 13 -4.21 17.60 -13.37
C GLY A 13 -4.69 16.18 -13.67
N GLY A 14 -5.83 16.04 -14.36
CA GLY A 14 -6.47 14.72 -14.52
C GLY A 14 -5.64 13.66 -15.26
N LYS A 15 -4.82 14.06 -16.24
CA LYS A 15 -3.93 13.11 -16.96
C LYS A 15 -2.66 12.78 -16.18
N GLN A 16 -2.17 13.72 -15.38
CA GLN A 16 -0.97 13.54 -14.58
C GLN A 16 -1.24 12.65 -13.36
N ASP A 17 -2.43 12.76 -12.76
CA ASP A 17 -2.89 11.88 -11.69
C ASP A 17 -3.18 10.45 -12.20
N GLN A 18 -3.73 10.33 -13.41
CA GLN A 18 -3.89 9.02 -14.07
C GLN A 18 -2.55 8.36 -14.39
N ALA A 19 -1.55 9.12 -14.84
CA ALA A 19 -0.20 8.60 -15.08
C ALA A 19 0.47 8.15 -13.77
N ARG A 20 0.33 8.92 -12.68
CA ARG A 20 0.85 8.55 -11.35
C ARG A 20 0.14 7.31 -10.78
N ALA A 21 -1.17 7.23 -10.91
CA ALA A 21 -1.94 6.03 -10.56
C ALA A 21 -1.53 4.80 -11.39
N ALA A 22 -1.09 5.00 -12.64
CA ALA A 22 -0.57 3.92 -13.47
C ALA A 22 0.81 3.41 -13.03
N TYR A 23 1.57 4.20 -12.25
CA TYR A 23 2.85 3.77 -11.66
C TYR A 23 2.69 3.14 -10.27
N ALA A 24 1.59 3.37 -9.55
CA ALA A 24 1.35 2.79 -8.22
C ALA A 24 1.43 1.24 -8.15
N PRO A 25 1.11 0.46 -9.21
CA PRO A 25 1.40 -0.98 -9.25
C PRO A 25 2.89 -1.32 -9.13
N LEU A 26 3.82 -0.43 -9.53
CA LEU A 26 5.26 -0.68 -9.47
C LEU A 26 5.80 -0.65 -8.05
N GLU A 27 5.21 0.13 -7.16
CA GLU A 27 5.62 0.18 -5.75
C GLU A 27 5.24 -1.13 -5.04
N VAL A 28 4.04 -1.67 -5.30
CA VAL A 28 3.65 -3.00 -4.79
C VAL A 28 4.50 -4.11 -5.41
N ALA A 29 4.88 -3.96 -6.69
CA ALA A 29 5.81 -4.88 -7.37
C ALA A 29 7.19 -4.91 -6.71
N ALA A 30 7.72 -3.74 -6.32
CA ALA A 30 8.97 -3.63 -5.59
C ALA A 30 8.91 -4.35 -4.24
N VAL A 31 7.81 -4.19 -3.50
CA VAL A 31 7.60 -4.93 -2.24
C VAL A 31 7.54 -6.44 -2.51
N ALA A 32 6.74 -6.89 -3.49
CA ALA A 32 6.59 -8.30 -3.84
C ALA A 32 7.94 -8.96 -4.22
N LEU A 33 8.78 -8.26 -4.99
CA LEU A 33 10.14 -8.68 -5.31
C LEU A 33 11.03 -8.74 -4.06
N ARG A 34 10.95 -7.73 -3.19
CA ARG A 34 11.79 -7.61 -1.99
C ARG A 34 11.49 -8.69 -0.96
N VAL A 35 10.22 -9.03 -0.78
CA VAL A 35 9.77 -10.09 0.13
C VAL A 35 9.73 -11.47 -0.53
N GLU A 36 10.15 -11.58 -1.79
CA GLU A 36 10.14 -12.82 -2.58
C GLU A 36 8.78 -13.54 -2.56
N ALA A 37 7.71 -12.83 -2.90
CA ALA A 37 6.34 -13.35 -2.95
C ALA A 37 5.97 -13.85 -4.37
N PRO A 38 6.22 -15.12 -4.74
CA PRO A 38 6.01 -15.62 -6.11
C PRO A 38 4.57 -15.54 -6.60
N GLN A 39 3.57 -15.82 -5.78
CA GLN A 39 2.17 -15.74 -6.20
C GLN A 39 1.75 -14.28 -6.41
N ALA A 40 2.19 -13.37 -5.54
CA ALA A 40 1.97 -11.94 -5.73
C ALA A 40 2.69 -11.41 -6.98
N MET A 41 3.93 -11.85 -7.24
CA MET A 41 4.67 -11.52 -8.45
C MET A 41 3.92 -11.99 -9.71
N ALA A 42 3.42 -13.23 -9.71
CA ALA A 42 2.62 -13.75 -10.82
C ALA A 42 1.35 -12.92 -11.05
N ALA A 43 0.63 -12.55 -9.99
CA ALA A 43 -0.57 -11.71 -10.08
C ALA A 43 -0.28 -10.29 -10.62
N LEU A 44 0.94 -9.79 -10.39
CA LEU A 44 1.44 -8.51 -10.89
C LEU A 44 2.15 -8.63 -12.24
N SER A 45 2.17 -9.83 -12.86
CA SER A 45 2.87 -10.11 -14.11
C SER A 45 4.38 -9.78 -14.07
N ILE A 46 5.00 -10.04 -12.92
CA ILE A 46 6.44 -9.90 -12.68
C ILE A 46 7.10 -11.25 -12.94
N GLU A 47 8.12 -11.26 -13.78
CA GLU A 47 8.90 -12.46 -14.10
C GLU A 47 9.85 -12.82 -12.94
N PRO A 48 9.66 -13.94 -12.22
CA PRO A 48 10.44 -14.25 -11.02
C PRO A 48 11.93 -14.53 -11.31
N SER A 49 12.26 -14.95 -12.53
CA SER A 49 13.63 -15.27 -12.93
C SER A 49 14.59 -14.07 -12.89
N VAL A 50 14.07 -12.84 -12.80
CA VAL A 50 14.89 -11.62 -12.67
C VAL A 50 15.45 -11.40 -11.26
N VAL A 51 14.86 -12.04 -10.23
CA VAL A 51 15.19 -11.79 -8.82
C VAL A 51 16.66 -12.08 -8.49
N PRO A 52 17.24 -13.26 -8.82
CA PRO A 52 18.63 -13.56 -8.47
C PRO A 52 19.63 -12.59 -9.11
N ALA A 53 19.39 -12.22 -10.37
CA ALA A 53 20.24 -11.28 -11.10
C ALA A 53 20.13 -9.86 -10.53
N ALA A 54 18.90 -9.37 -10.29
CA ALA A 54 18.68 -8.05 -9.69
C ALA A 54 19.30 -7.94 -8.29
N ARG A 55 19.21 -9.01 -7.48
CA ARG A 55 19.86 -9.10 -6.17
C ARG A 55 21.37 -9.07 -6.27
N ALA A 56 21.96 -9.88 -7.16
CA ALA A 56 23.42 -9.93 -7.35
C ALA A 56 24.00 -8.60 -7.82
N LEU A 57 23.23 -7.83 -8.59
CA LEU A 57 23.61 -6.51 -9.09
C LEU A 57 23.34 -5.36 -8.10
N GLY A 58 22.71 -5.62 -6.95
CA GLY A 58 22.24 -4.56 -6.07
C GLY A 58 21.27 -3.60 -6.77
N ALA A 59 20.48 -4.10 -7.72
CA ALA A 59 19.44 -3.32 -8.37
C ALA A 59 18.28 -3.10 -7.40
N PHE A 60 17.53 -2.02 -7.57
CA PHE A 60 16.27 -1.83 -6.85
C PHE A 60 15.33 -3.01 -7.15
N PRO A 61 14.62 -3.59 -6.16
CA PRO A 61 14.48 -3.18 -4.75
C PRO A 61 15.49 -3.82 -3.78
N PHE A 62 16.59 -4.40 -4.25
CA PHE A 62 17.55 -5.15 -3.43
C PHE A 62 18.70 -4.32 -2.83
N ASN A 63 18.71 -3.01 -3.05
CA ASN A 63 19.70 -2.08 -2.47
C ASN A 63 19.12 -1.25 -1.31
N ASP A 64 19.97 -0.40 -0.75
CA ASP A 64 19.64 0.45 0.41
C ASP A 64 18.69 1.60 0.08
N ALA A 65 18.34 1.79 -1.20
CA ALA A 65 17.33 2.79 -1.60
C ALA A 65 15.90 2.28 -1.44
N PHE A 66 15.70 0.98 -1.17
CA PHE A 66 14.37 0.43 -0.94
C PHE A 66 13.81 0.89 0.41
N THR A 67 12.56 1.34 0.38
CA THR A 67 11.74 1.70 1.55
C THR A 67 10.29 1.34 1.22
N LEU A 68 9.49 1.03 2.24
CA LEU A 68 8.03 0.93 2.15
C LEU A 68 7.35 2.30 2.03
N GLY A 69 8.08 3.39 2.25
CA GLY A 69 7.52 4.74 2.36
C GLY A 69 6.75 4.96 3.66
N CYS A 70 6.95 4.09 4.67
CA CYS A 70 6.16 4.03 5.89
C CYS A 70 6.92 4.48 7.15
N ALA A 71 7.94 5.32 6.99
CA ALA A 71 8.80 5.76 8.08
C ALA A 71 7.99 6.20 9.33
N PRO A 72 8.38 5.75 10.54
CA PRO A 72 9.61 5.02 10.88
C PRO A 72 9.53 3.49 10.68
N TYR A 73 8.43 2.96 10.16
CA TYR A 73 8.19 1.52 10.07
C TYR A 73 8.59 0.99 8.69
N GLU A 74 9.69 0.23 8.65
CA GLU A 74 10.20 -0.42 7.45
C GLU A 74 10.14 -1.95 7.60
N LEU A 75 10.38 -2.70 6.52
CA LEU A 75 10.50 -4.17 6.59
C LEU A 75 11.46 -4.60 7.70
N GLY A 76 11.03 -5.55 8.52
CA GLY A 76 11.78 -6.04 9.69
C GLY A 76 11.66 -5.19 10.96
N SER A 77 11.07 -3.99 10.88
CA SER A 77 10.77 -3.17 12.06
C SER A 77 9.70 -3.84 12.93
N ARG A 78 9.61 -3.42 14.20
CA ARG A 78 8.55 -3.88 15.12
C ARG A 78 7.54 -2.78 15.42
N VAL A 79 6.29 -3.21 15.50
CA VAL A 79 5.13 -2.42 15.90
C VAL A 79 4.58 -2.96 17.21
N ASP A 80 4.29 -2.06 18.16
CA ASP A 80 3.54 -2.41 19.36
C ASP A 80 2.03 -2.51 19.02
N LEU A 81 1.56 -3.74 18.81
CA LEU A 81 0.16 -4.02 18.44
C LEU A 81 -0.87 -3.57 19.48
N SER A 82 -0.45 -3.31 20.73
CA SER A 82 -1.33 -2.80 21.78
C SER A 82 -1.66 -1.31 21.63
N ARG A 83 -0.82 -0.56 20.90
CA ARG A 83 -0.99 0.87 20.64
C ARG A 83 -1.72 1.16 19.33
N VAL A 84 -2.03 0.12 18.57
CA VAL A 84 -2.73 0.25 17.29
C VAL A 84 -4.20 0.53 17.55
N THR A 85 -4.72 1.57 16.91
CA THR A 85 -6.14 1.95 17.00
C THR A 85 -6.96 1.10 16.03
N ALA A 86 -8.07 0.51 16.46
CA ALA A 86 -8.97 -0.17 15.54
C ALA A 86 -9.64 0.85 14.60
N LEU A 87 -9.54 0.64 13.29
CA LEU A 87 -10.24 1.47 12.32
C LEU A 87 -11.69 0.97 12.18
N PRO A 88 -12.70 1.83 12.34
CA PRO A 88 -14.09 1.46 12.11
C PRO A 88 -14.32 0.89 10.71
N GLY A 89 -15.29 -0.01 10.61
CA GLY A 89 -15.68 -0.63 9.34
C GLY A 89 -16.47 0.29 8.41
N PRO A 90 -16.85 -0.19 7.22
CA PRO A 90 -17.44 0.62 6.16
C PRO A 90 -18.81 1.24 6.52
N ALA A 91 -19.54 0.64 7.47
CA ALA A 91 -20.84 1.12 7.95
C ALA A 91 -20.75 2.35 8.86
N ASP A 92 -19.55 2.68 9.37
CA ASP A 92 -19.36 3.84 10.22
C ASP A 92 -19.55 5.16 9.44
N ALA A 93 -20.19 6.15 10.07
CA ALA A 93 -20.45 7.45 9.45
C ALA A 93 -19.32 8.46 9.66
N GLY A 94 -18.33 8.12 10.50
CA GLY A 94 -17.21 8.97 10.85
C GLY A 94 -16.20 9.15 9.72
N PRO A 95 -15.26 10.11 9.92
CA PRO A 95 -14.25 10.46 8.93
C PRO A 95 -13.09 9.43 8.86
N SER A 96 -13.04 8.47 9.78
CA SER A 96 -12.01 7.44 9.84
C SER A 96 -12.67 6.07 9.76
N LYS A 97 -12.47 5.39 8.63
CA LYS A 97 -13.03 4.06 8.38
C LYS A 97 -12.31 3.36 7.24
N GLY A 98 -12.39 2.05 7.20
CA GLY A 98 -11.78 1.29 6.11
C GLY A 98 -12.16 -0.17 6.15
N VAL A 99 -11.67 -0.89 5.15
CA VAL A 99 -11.97 -2.31 5.01
C VAL A 99 -10.88 -3.01 4.19
N ILE A 100 -10.68 -4.27 4.50
CA ILE A 100 -9.95 -5.23 3.67
C ILE A 100 -10.95 -5.95 2.77
N ASP A 101 -10.76 -5.84 1.46
CA ASP A 101 -11.60 -6.51 0.46
C ASP A 101 -11.09 -7.92 0.13
N SER A 102 -9.81 -8.18 0.38
CA SER A 102 -9.22 -9.49 0.14
C SER A 102 -9.94 -10.59 0.96
N PRO A 103 -10.25 -11.74 0.33
CA PRO A 103 -11.02 -12.81 0.98
C PRO A 103 -10.24 -13.56 2.05
N ALA A 104 -8.93 -13.34 2.16
CA ALA A 104 -8.07 -13.80 3.23
C ALA A 104 -6.89 -12.81 3.37
N VAL A 105 -6.35 -12.68 4.59
CA VAL A 105 -5.14 -11.91 4.86
C VAL A 105 -4.00 -12.90 4.99
N THR A 106 -3.37 -13.25 3.86
CA THR A 106 -2.31 -14.26 3.80
C THR A 106 -1.06 -13.66 3.16
N GLY A 107 0.11 -14.21 3.52
CA GLY A 107 1.36 -13.91 2.83
C GLY A 107 1.31 -14.39 1.38
N ASP A 108 2.25 -13.91 0.58
CA ASP A 108 2.38 -14.26 -0.84
C ASP A 108 1.18 -13.86 -1.73
N ALA A 109 0.22 -13.09 -1.23
CA ALA A 109 -0.93 -12.62 -1.99
C ALA A 109 -0.91 -11.09 -2.13
N VAL A 110 -1.50 -10.60 -3.23
CA VAL A 110 -1.84 -9.17 -3.34
C VAL A 110 -3.07 -8.91 -2.48
N LEU A 111 -2.85 -8.17 -1.40
CA LEU A 111 -3.90 -7.68 -0.53
C LEU A 111 -4.44 -6.36 -1.07
N SER A 112 -5.73 -6.12 -0.88
CA SER A 112 -6.39 -4.90 -1.32
C SER A 112 -7.52 -4.50 -0.38
N GLY A 113 -7.80 -3.21 -0.38
CA GLY A 113 -8.91 -2.63 0.34
C GLY A 113 -9.00 -1.14 0.08
N TRP A 114 -9.71 -0.45 0.97
CA TRP A 114 -9.71 1.01 1.01
C TRP A 114 -9.73 1.48 2.45
N ALA A 115 -9.25 2.70 2.68
CA ALA A 115 -9.22 3.28 4.00
C ALA A 115 -9.22 4.80 3.90
N VAL A 116 -9.85 5.44 4.87
CA VAL A 116 -9.72 6.86 5.14
C VAL A 116 -9.46 7.06 6.63
N VAL A 117 -8.58 8.00 6.96
CA VAL A 117 -8.26 8.40 8.33
C VAL A 117 -8.35 9.92 8.39
N GLY A 118 -9.27 10.45 9.19
CA GLY A 118 -9.52 11.90 9.25
C GLY A 118 -9.98 12.48 7.90
N GLY A 119 -10.66 11.70 7.07
CA GLY A 119 -11.11 12.09 5.74
C GLY A 119 -10.01 12.12 4.67
N GLN A 120 -8.81 11.63 4.98
CA GLN A 120 -7.69 11.53 4.03
C GLN A 120 -7.35 10.06 3.76
N ALA A 121 -6.77 9.80 2.59
CA ALA A 121 -6.12 8.52 2.33
C ALA A 121 -4.94 8.34 3.29
N PRO A 122 -4.67 7.11 3.80
CA PRO A 122 -3.47 6.82 4.55
C PRO A 122 -2.21 7.21 3.76
N GLU A 123 -1.15 7.62 4.45
CA GLU A 123 0.14 7.91 3.84
C GLU A 123 0.78 6.64 3.25
N CYS A 124 0.57 5.50 3.92
CA CYS A 124 1.01 4.19 3.43
C CYS A 124 0.24 3.04 4.12
N VAL A 125 0.52 1.80 3.71
CA VAL A 125 -0.03 0.58 4.32
C VAL A 125 1.08 -0.39 4.69
N LEU A 126 1.00 -0.94 5.91
CA LEU A 126 1.90 -1.96 6.44
C LEU A 126 1.17 -3.29 6.60
N VAL A 127 1.91 -4.38 6.49
CA VAL A 127 1.46 -5.71 6.91
C VAL A 127 2.40 -6.23 7.98
N VAL A 128 1.85 -6.59 9.13
CA VAL A 128 2.60 -7.10 10.28
C VAL A 128 2.15 -8.50 10.65
N ASP A 129 3.06 -9.32 11.19
CA ASP A 129 2.73 -10.64 11.74
C ASP A 129 2.18 -10.56 13.17
N GLY A 130 1.79 -11.72 13.74
CA GLY A 130 1.28 -11.82 15.10
C GLY A 130 2.27 -11.38 16.20
N THR A 131 3.56 -11.26 15.88
CA THR A 131 4.61 -10.75 16.78
C THR A 131 4.83 -9.23 16.64
N GLY A 132 4.09 -8.59 15.74
CA GLY A 132 4.23 -7.18 15.40
C GLY A 132 5.42 -6.87 14.48
N ALA A 133 6.05 -7.87 13.85
CA ALA A 133 7.11 -7.61 12.87
C ALA A 133 6.50 -7.17 11.53
N VAL A 134 7.06 -6.12 10.92
CA VAL A 134 6.67 -5.67 9.58
C VAL A 134 7.22 -6.65 8.56
N VAL A 135 6.31 -7.42 7.95
CA VAL A 135 6.60 -8.49 6.98
C VAL A 135 6.15 -8.13 5.57
N GLY A 136 5.59 -6.94 5.40
CA GLY A 136 5.06 -6.47 4.14
C GLY A 136 4.59 -5.03 4.21
N GLY A 137 4.12 -4.54 3.07
CA GLY A 137 3.56 -3.21 2.95
C GLY A 137 3.10 -2.94 1.53
N GLY A 138 2.76 -1.70 1.27
CA GLY A 138 2.42 -1.26 -0.06
C GLY A 138 1.86 0.15 -0.08
N VAL A 139 1.03 0.39 -1.08
CA VAL A 139 0.64 1.74 -1.49
C VAL A 139 -0.78 2.06 -1.13
N SER A 140 -1.03 3.33 -0.89
CA SER A 140 -2.35 3.93 -0.73
C SER A 140 -2.67 4.83 -1.93
N HIS A 141 -3.69 5.69 -1.81
CA HIS A 141 -4.12 6.65 -2.84
C HIS A 141 -4.51 6.02 -4.20
N LEU A 142 -4.85 4.73 -4.24
CA LEU A 142 -5.27 4.09 -5.49
C LEU A 142 -6.68 4.53 -5.86
N SER A 143 -6.85 5.03 -7.09
CA SER A 143 -8.19 5.30 -7.61
C SER A 143 -8.97 4.00 -7.77
N ARG A 144 -10.26 4.04 -7.45
CA ARG A 144 -11.19 2.91 -7.53
C ARG A 144 -12.44 3.29 -8.29
N ALA A 145 -13.04 2.31 -8.97
CA ALA A 145 -14.29 2.51 -9.73
C ALA A 145 -15.54 2.17 -8.91
N ASP A 146 -15.39 1.31 -7.90
CA ASP A 146 -16.46 0.76 -7.08
C ASP A 146 -16.77 1.59 -5.83
N THR A 147 -15.85 2.46 -5.43
CA THR A 147 -15.99 3.34 -4.26
C THR A 147 -15.31 4.68 -4.52
N PRO A 148 -15.85 5.81 -4.01
CA PRO A 148 -15.16 7.09 -4.05
C PRO A 148 -13.95 7.13 -3.09
N GLN A 149 -13.79 6.13 -2.23
CA GLN A 149 -12.71 6.11 -1.25
C GLN A 149 -11.38 5.65 -1.86
N PRO A 150 -10.25 6.23 -1.41
CA PRO A 150 -8.93 5.86 -1.90
C PRO A 150 -8.61 4.41 -1.50
N GLY A 151 -8.26 3.62 -2.52
CA GLY A 151 -7.82 2.25 -2.38
C GLY A 151 -6.39 2.14 -1.88
N TRP A 152 -6.05 0.93 -1.46
CA TRP A 152 -4.69 0.53 -1.18
C TRP A 152 -4.45 -0.89 -1.69
N ARG A 153 -3.17 -1.21 -1.90
CA ARG A 153 -2.68 -2.56 -2.20
C ARG A 153 -1.41 -2.83 -1.42
N ALA A 154 -1.26 -4.05 -0.92
CA ALA A 154 -0.08 -4.46 -0.17
C ALA A 154 0.29 -5.92 -0.46
N VAL A 155 1.52 -6.28 -0.17
CA VAL A 155 2.03 -7.66 -0.23
C VAL A 155 2.83 -7.94 1.02
N ALA A 156 2.78 -9.18 1.49
CA ALA A 156 3.58 -9.67 2.62
C ALA A 156 4.39 -10.91 2.22
N ALA A 157 5.46 -11.15 2.97
CA ALA A 157 6.35 -12.27 2.77
C ALA A 157 5.61 -13.61 2.78
N PRO A 158 6.06 -14.59 1.97
CA PRO A 158 5.53 -15.95 2.02
C PRO A 158 5.77 -16.57 3.40
N GLY A 159 4.84 -17.40 3.85
CA GLY A 159 4.95 -18.11 5.14
C GLY A 159 4.70 -17.26 6.39
N ALA A 160 4.48 -15.94 6.25
CA ALA A 160 4.08 -15.10 7.36
C ALA A 160 2.64 -15.43 7.81
N ALA A 161 2.43 -15.51 9.13
CA ALA A 161 1.18 -15.93 9.75
C ALA A 161 0.59 -14.83 10.65
N ASP A 162 -0.69 -14.98 11.00
CA ASP A 162 -1.44 -14.06 11.87
C ASP A 162 -1.35 -12.59 11.43
N LEU A 163 -1.48 -12.39 10.11
CA LEU A 163 -1.25 -11.11 9.48
C LEU A 163 -2.30 -10.07 9.85
N THR A 164 -1.82 -8.88 10.17
CA THR A 164 -2.63 -7.69 10.42
C THR A 164 -2.24 -6.60 9.42
N VAL A 165 -3.23 -5.97 8.78
CA VAL A 165 -3.01 -4.83 7.88
C VAL A 165 -3.22 -3.53 8.65
N LEU A 166 -2.24 -2.63 8.56
CA LEU A 166 -2.25 -1.34 9.23
C LEU A 166 -2.21 -0.20 8.21
N ALA A 167 -3.12 0.75 8.34
CA ALA A 167 -2.99 2.05 7.69
C ALA A 167 -2.14 2.98 8.57
N VAL A 168 -1.19 3.69 7.95
CA VAL A 168 -0.36 4.69 8.62
C VAL A 168 -0.85 6.08 8.24
N GLN A 169 -1.09 6.93 9.22
CA GLN A 169 -1.46 8.32 9.00
C GLN A 169 -0.90 9.21 10.09
N SER A 170 -0.09 10.21 9.73
CA SER A 170 0.42 11.23 10.67
C SER A 170 1.09 10.61 11.91
N GLY A 171 1.81 9.50 11.73
CA GLY A 171 2.44 8.72 12.81
C GLY A 171 1.51 7.80 13.61
N GLY A 172 0.21 7.84 13.36
CA GLY A 172 -0.78 6.91 13.93
C GLY A 172 -0.87 5.60 13.15
N LEU A 173 -1.16 4.51 13.86
CA LEU A 173 -1.36 3.18 13.31
C LEU A 173 -2.80 2.73 13.49
N TYR A 174 -3.44 2.37 12.37
CA TYR A 174 -4.86 2.04 12.32
C TYR A 174 -5.07 0.63 11.77
N ARG A 175 -5.57 -0.29 12.60
CA ARG A 175 -5.85 -1.67 12.23
C ARG A 175 -7.08 -1.72 11.32
N LEU A 176 -6.90 -2.24 10.12
CA LEU A 176 -7.99 -2.53 9.19
C LEU A 176 -8.64 -3.87 9.53
N SER A 177 -9.94 -3.97 9.32
CA SER A 177 -10.73 -5.20 9.45
C SER A 177 -11.35 -5.57 8.13
N ARG A 178 -11.74 -6.84 7.99
CA ARG A 178 -12.52 -7.30 6.84
C ARG A 178 -13.98 -6.91 6.99
N SER A 179 -14.69 -6.72 5.88
CA SER A 179 -16.15 -6.63 5.92
C SER A 179 -16.74 -7.97 6.34
N GLY A 180 -17.35 -8.05 7.52
CA GLY A 180 -18.11 -9.22 7.98
C GLY A 180 -17.35 -10.21 8.86
N GLY A 181 -16.52 -9.72 9.79
CA GLY A 181 -16.05 -10.48 10.95
C GLY A 181 -16.97 -10.29 12.15
#